data_AF-A0A8C2UEV5-F1
#
_entry.id   AF-A0A8C2UEV5-F1
#
_cell.length_a   1.000
_cell.length_b   1.000
_cell.length_c   1.000
_cell.angle_alpha   90.00
_cell.angle_beta   90.00
_cell.angle_gamma   90.00
#
_symmetry.space_group_name_H-M   'P 1'
#
loop_
_entity.id
_entity.type
_entity.pdbx_description
1 polymer ?
#
loop_
_entity_poly.entity_id
_entity_poly.type
_entity_poly.pdbx_seq_one_letter_code
_entity_poly.pdbx_strand_id
1 'polypeptide(L)'
;MAAAAGSELPPSIEELPPLAALLQPLPTAGSAPAGASCPSVRPGGGVVVLSSDSEDEAEDGNEWTEEPNLLVLLGLEEFLSMVHSYKQALVDLQLCTRVQVTFFESWEELGEFAAMFTKAVAEAPFKREQQNTGFSFYLENKWCRGVKVDHSGKGLLEVWKRQIQQFNRVSGEMAEAVVSAYPSPQLLVQAYSKCSSEQERENMLADIPVRRGTGVTATYRRVGPDLSRRIYLQMTSLDPDLYLDVTG
;
A
#
# COMPACT_ATOMS: atom_id res chain seq x y z
N MET A 1 27.10 25.78 60.04
CA MET A 1 27.67 26.78 59.11
C MET A 1 27.24 26.37 57.72
N ALA A 2 26.10 26.86 57.21
CA ALA A 2 25.81 28.21 56.72
C ALA A 2 26.38 28.46 55.30
N ALA A 3 25.48 28.93 54.41
CA ALA A 3 25.64 29.46 53.05
C ALA A 3 25.87 28.44 51.92
N ALA A 4 25.31 28.54 50.71
CA ALA A 4 24.26 29.36 50.06
C ALA A 4 24.10 28.70 48.66
N ALA A 5 22.94 28.16 48.29
CA ALA A 5 21.95 28.79 47.40
C ALA A 5 22.55 29.43 46.13
N GLY A 6 22.66 28.65 45.05
CA GLY A 6 22.79 29.12 43.67
C GLY A 6 21.68 28.48 42.83
N SER A 7 20.69 29.27 42.44
CA SER A 7 19.61 28.87 41.54
C SER A 7 20.10 28.98 40.09
N GLU A 8 20.17 27.86 39.36
CA GLU A 8 20.29 27.90 37.89
C GLU A 8 18.89 27.83 37.28
N LEU A 9 18.53 28.92 36.60
CA LEU A 9 17.39 29.05 35.70
C LEU A 9 17.64 28.26 34.40
N PRO A 10 16.61 27.66 33.77
CA PRO A 10 16.76 27.03 32.46
C PRO A 10 16.94 28.09 31.36
N PRO A 11 17.79 27.86 30.33
CA PRO A 11 17.94 28.78 29.22
C PRO A 11 16.69 28.79 28.34
N SER A 12 16.26 30.01 28.05
CA SER A 12 15.16 30.39 27.18
C SER A 12 15.29 29.83 25.77
N ILE A 13 14.12 29.56 25.18
CA ILE A 13 13.88 29.25 23.77
C ILE A 13 14.59 30.29 22.89
N GLU A 14 15.66 29.86 22.24
CA GLU A 14 16.36 30.66 21.23
C GLU A 14 15.68 30.45 19.87
N GLU A 15 15.58 31.56 19.16
CA GLU A 15 14.69 31.87 18.06
C GLU A 15 14.86 30.98 16.83
N LEU A 16 13.74 30.44 16.31
CA LEU A 16 13.68 30.00 14.91
C LEU A 16 13.67 31.25 14.00
N PRO A 17 14.43 31.26 12.89
CA PRO A 17 14.41 32.39 11.98
C PRO A 17 13.02 32.56 11.34
N PRO A 18 12.55 33.79 11.10
CA PRO A 18 11.27 34.02 10.47
C PRO A 18 11.28 33.47 9.03
N LEU A 19 10.17 32.82 8.63
CA LEU A 19 9.94 32.19 7.32
C LEU A 19 10.21 33.09 6.10
N ALA A 20 10.33 34.41 6.30
CA ALA A 20 10.69 35.37 5.27
C ALA A 20 12.15 35.24 4.77
N ALA A 21 13.06 34.62 5.54
CA ALA A 21 14.47 34.52 5.17
C ALA A 21 14.78 33.46 4.09
N LEU A 22 13.85 32.52 3.82
CA LEU A 22 14.01 31.48 2.79
C LEU A 22 13.56 31.89 1.38
N LEU A 23 13.06 33.12 1.21
CA LEU A 23 12.45 33.59 -0.05
C LEU A 23 13.22 34.72 -0.74
N GLN A 24 14.48 35.00 -0.38
CA GLN A 24 15.25 36.01 -1.11
C GLN A 24 15.92 35.44 -2.38
N PRO A 25 15.83 36.15 -3.54
CA PRO A 25 16.47 35.72 -4.78
C PRO A 25 18.01 35.91 -4.73
N LEU A 26 18.75 34.94 -5.26
CA LEU A 26 20.21 34.94 -5.37
C LEU A 26 20.72 35.99 -6.40
N PRO A 27 21.92 36.59 -6.26
CA PRO A 27 22.37 37.69 -7.13
C PRO A 27 22.64 37.23 -8.56
N THR A 28 22.28 38.09 -9.51
CA THR A 28 22.58 37.94 -10.95
C THR A 28 24.02 38.34 -11.25
N ALA A 29 24.78 37.47 -11.93
CA ALA A 29 26.05 37.83 -12.53
C ALA A 29 26.34 37.01 -13.80
N GLY A 30 26.59 37.71 -14.90
CA GLY A 30 27.55 37.29 -15.94
C GLY A 30 26.98 36.64 -17.21
N SER A 31 27.15 37.34 -18.33
CA SER A 31 26.78 36.97 -19.71
C SER A 31 27.78 36.03 -20.43
N ALA A 32 27.24 34.98 -21.11
CA ALA A 32 27.59 34.36 -22.43
C ALA A 32 29.02 33.76 -22.67
N PRO A 33 29.24 32.75 -23.56
CA PRO A 33 28.54 32.51 -24.83
C PRO A 33 28.16 31.05 -25.21
N ALA A 34 27.53 30.94 -26.38
CA ALA A 34 26.85 29.80 -26.97
C ALA A 34 27.75 28.62 -27.40
N GLY A 35 27.21 27.40 -27.26
CA GLY A 35 27.74 26.17 -27.82
C GLY A 35 26.86 24.98 -27.43
N ALA A 36 25.95 24.60 -28.31
CA ALA A 36 24.94 23.57 -28.08
C ALA A 36 25.55 22.18 -27.86
N SER A 37 25.17 21.52 -26.77
CA SER A 37 25.00 20.07 -26.71
C SER A 37 24.13 19.73 -25.50
N CYS A 38 22.88 19.32 -25.72
CA CYS A 38 22.01 18.81 -24.65
C CYS A 38 22.53 17.46 -24.16
N PRO A 39 22.53 17.23 -22.84
CA PRO A 39 21.94 15.98 -22.37
C PRO A 39 21.01 16.14 -21.16
N SER A 40 19.85 15.50 -21.30
CA SER A 40 19.00 14.86 -20.28
C SER A 40 18.63 15.68 -19.04
N VAL A 41 17.44 16.30 -19.11
CA VAL A 41 16.72 16.85 -17.96
C VAL A 41 16.15 15.71 -17.11
N ARG A 42 16.44 15.77 -15.80
CA ARG A 42 16.01 14.84 -14.75
C ARG A 42 14.48 14.91 -14.51
N PRO A 43 13.82 13.80 -14.14
CA PRO A 43 12.38 13.77 -13.89
C PRO A 43 12.04 14.16 -12.45
N GLY A 44 10.99 14.97 -12.28
CA GLY A 44 10.39 15.22 -10.97
C GLY A 44 9.91 16.65 -10.78
N GLY A 45 8.97 17.11 -11.60
CA GLY A 45 8.20 18.32 -11.35
C GLY A 45 6.73 18.00 -11.58
N GLY A 46 6.00 17.71 -10.51
CA GLY A 46 4.54 17.62 -10.56
C GLY A 46 3.97 19.02 -10.51
N VAL A 47 3.26 19.44 -11.56
CA VAL A 47 2.42 20.63 -11.53
C VAL A 47 1.07 20.20 -10.98
N VAL A 48 0.74 20.69 -9.78
CA VAL A 48 -0.63 20.64 -9.26
C VAL A 48 -1.34 21.87 -9.82
N VAL A 49 -2.28 21.68 -10.74
CA VAL A 49 -3.13 22.77 -11.23
C VAL A 49 -4.27 22.92 -10.22
N LEU A 50 -4.23 24.00 -9.45
CA LEU A 50 -5.32 24.40 -8.56
C LEU A 50 -6.28 25.26 -9.38
N SER A 51 -7.52 24.80 -9.54
CA SER A 51 -8.60 25.70 -9.97
C SER A 51 -8.97 26.53 -8.76
N SER A 52 -8.69 27.82 -8.83
CA SER A 52 -8.94 28.78 -7.76
C SER A 52 -10.30 29.41 -8.01
N ASP A 53 -11.38 28.83 -7.48
CA ASP A 53 -12.61 29.59 -7.29
C ASP A 53 -12.44 30.41 -6.01
N SER A 54 -12.37 31.72 -6.22
CA SER A 54 -12.04 32.72 -5.21
C SER A 54 -13.37 33.35 -4.79
N GLU A 55 -13.85 33.06 -3.58
CA GLU A 55 -14.94 33.80 -2.94
C GLU A 55 -14.31 34.59 -1.78
N ASP A 56 -13.98 35.84 -2.07
CA ASP A 56 -13.58 36.83 -1.07
C ASP A 56 -14.84 37.28 -0.30
N GLU A 57 -14.88 36.98 1.00
CA GLU A 57 -15.86 37.53 1.94
C GLU A 57 -15.55 39.02 2.20
N ALA A 58 -16.41 39.90 1.67
CA ALA A 58 -16.46 41.31 2.03
C ALA A 58 -17.76 41.61 2.79
N GLU A 59 -17.64 42.10 4.02
CA GLU A 59 -18.79 42.49 4.85
C GLU A 59 -19.52 43.72 4.31
N ASP A 60 -20.85 43.59 4.35
CA ASP A 60 -21.91 44.59 4.54
C ASP A 60 -22.09 45.69 3.48
N GLY A 61 -22.86 45.35 2.45
CA GLY A 61 -23.46 46.26 1.47
C GLY A 61 -24.62 45.54 0.77
N ASN A 62 -25.83 45.77 1.26
CA ASN A 62 -27.09 45.19 0.79
C ASN A 62 -27.47 45.62 -0.64
N GLU A 63 -26.98 44.91 -1.64
CA GLU A 63 -27.59 44.81 -2.98
C GLU A 63 -27.29 43.43 -3.56
N TRP A 64 -28.22 42.50 -3.40
CA TRP A 64 -28.13 41.19 -4.06
C TRP A 64 -28.28 41.39 -5.56
N THR A 65 -27.18 41.60 -6.29
CA THR A 65 -27.18 41.32 -7.72
C THR A 65 -27.10 39.82 -7.88
N GLU A 66 -28.27 39.19 -8.07
CA GLU A 66 -28.36 37.82 -8.57
C GLU A 66 -27.50 37.74 -9.85
N GLU A 67 -26.31 37.15 -9.75
CA GLU A 67 -25.56 36.81 -10.96
C GLU A 67 -26.44 35.87 -11.79
N PRO A 68 -26.68 36.16 -13.08
CA PRO A 68 -27.47 35.25 -13.89
C PRO A 68 -26.66 33.98 -14.04
N ASN A 69 -27.07 32.92 -13.34
CA ASN A 69 -26.67 31.56 -13.66
C ASN A 69 -27.08 31.29 -15.12
N LEU A 70 -26.16 31.55 -16.06
CA LEU A 70 -26.37 31.33 -17.48
C LEU A 70 -26.46 29.82 -17.71
N LEU A 71 -27.69 29.31 -17.73
CA LEU A 71 -28.01 27.97 -18.22
C LEU A 71 -27.80 27.95 -19.73
N VAL A 72 -26.57 27.63 -20.16
CA VAL A 72 -26.25 27.37 -21.56
C VAL A 72 -26.71 25.95 -21.89
N LEU A 73 -27.82 25.84 -22.64
CA LEU A 73 -28.27 24.57 -23.22
C LEU A 73 -27.32 24.19 -24.37
N LEU A 74 -26.26 23.45 -24.05
CA LEU A 74 -25.43 22.79 -25.05
C LEU A 74 -26.16 21.55 -25.57
N GLY A 75 -26.14 21.34 -26.89
CA GLY A 75 -26.63 20.09 -27.46
C GLY A 75 -25.84 18.92 -26.85
N LEU A 76 -26.50 17.79 -26.57
CA LEU A 76 -25.82 16.61 -25.99
C LEU A 76 -24.57 16.21 -26.79
N GLU A 77 -24.59 16.37 -28.11
CA GLU A 77 -23.44 16.09 -28.98
C GLU A 77 -22.27 17.05 -28.73
N GLU A 78 -22.54 18.34 -28.52
CA GLU A 78 -21.52 19.36 -28.23
C GLU A 78 -20.97 19.21 -26.81
N PHE A 79 -21.84 18.94 -25.83
CA PHE A 79 -21.43 18.66 -24.45
C PHE A 79 -20.56 17.40 -24.37
N LEU A 80 -20.97 16.31 -25.03
CA LEU A 80 -20.18 15.08 -25.09
C LEU A 80 -18.86 15.29 -25.85
N SER A 81 -18.85 16.10 -26.91
CA SER A 81 -17.63 16.46 -27.63
C SER A 81 -16.66 17.28 -26.77
N MET A 82 -17.15 18.23 -25.98
CA MET A 82 -16.34 19.02 -25.04
C MET A 82 -15.74 18.14 -23.94
N VAL A 83 -16.54 17.25 -23.34
CA VAL A 83 -16.07 16.30 -22.33
C VAL A 83 -15.08 15.30 -22.94
N HIS A 84 -15.30 14.85 -24.17
CA HIS A 84 -14.40 13.94 -24.89
C HIS A 84 -13.07 14.62 -25.24
N SER A 85 -13.12 15.87 -25.73
CA SER A 85 -11.96 16.70 -26.03
C SER A 85 -11.09 16.91 -24.80
N TYR A 86 -11.70 17.24 -23.67
CA TYR A 86 -11.00 17.39 -22.39
C TYR A 86 -10.32 16.09 -21.93
N LYS A 87 -11.04 14.95 -21.93
CA LYS A 87 -10.46 13.65 -21.55
C LYS A 87 -9.34 13.23 -22.50
N GLN A 88 -9.49 13.48 -23.79
CA GLN A 88 -8.49 13.16 -24.80
C GLN A 88 -7.22 14.00 -24.61
N ALA A 89 -7.37 15.30 -24.32
CA ALA A 89 -6.23 16.17 -24.01
C ALA A 89 -5.45 15.71 -22.76
N LEU A 90 -6.13 15.22 -21.72
CA LEU A 90 -5.47 14.68 -20.52
C LEU A 90 -4.68 13.40 -20.80
N VAL A 91 -5.26 12.49 -21.60
CA VAL A 91 -4.58 11.25 -22.02
C VAL A 91 -3.36 11.60 -22.87
N ASP A 92 -3.51 12.51 -23.83
CA ASP A 92 -2.42 12.96 -24.69
C ASP A 92 -1.30 13.62 -23.88
N LEU A 93 -1.66 14.46 -22.89
CA LEU A 93 -0.71 15.08 -21.97
C LEU A 93 0.06 14.03 -21.16
N GLN A 94 -0.63 13.05 -20.58
CA GLN A 94 0.01 11.99 -19.78
C GLN A 94 0.95 11.12 -20.64
N LEU A 95 0.56 10.81 -21.88
CA LEU A 95 1.38 10.02 -22.81
C LEU A 95 2.61 10.79 -23.30
N CYS A 96 2.46 12.09 -23.61
CA CYS A 96 3.53 12.90 -24.19
C CYS A 96 4.54 13.41 -23.15
N THR A 97 4.08 13.72 -21.93
CA THR A 97 4.91 14.43 -20.93
C THR A 97 5.26 13.58 -19.71
N ARG A 98 4.66 12.39 -19.54
CA ARG A 98 4.78 11.54 -18.33
C ARG A 98 4.43 12.28 -17.03
N VAL A 99 3.64 13.36 -17.13
CA VAL A 99 3.11 14.10 -15.97
C VAL A 99 1.81 13.46 -15.53
N GLN A 100 1.65 13.25 -14.23
CA GLN A 100 0.39 12.82 -13.63
C GLN A 100 -0.46 14.06 -13.33
N VAL A 101 -1.71 14.06 -13.79
CA VAL A 101 -2.68 15.12 -13.49
C VAL A 101 -3.79 14.52 -12.63
N THR A 102 -4.08 15.16 -11.49
CA THR A 102 -5.15 14.78 -10.56
C THR A 102 -5.98 16.02 -10.24
N PHE A 103 -7.30 15.88 -10.27
CA PHE A 103 -8.25 16.94 -9.93
C PHE A 103 -8.81 16.66 -8.53
N PHE A 104 -9.06 17.72 -7.77
CA PHE A 104 -9.65 17.66 -6.42
C PHE A 104 -10.90 18.53 -6.41
N GLU A 105 -11.94 18.04 -5.75
CA GLU A 105 -13.23 18.76 -5.68
C GLU A 105 -13.25 19.76 -4.52
N SER A 106 -12.32 19.63 -3.55
CA SER A 106 -12.18 20.55 -2.42
C SER A 106 -10.73 20.74 -1.96
N TRP A 107 -10.51 21.79 -1.16
CA TRP A 107 -9.21 22.07 -0.54
C TRP A 107 -8.80 21.02 0.51
N GLU A 108 -9.77 20.38 1.15
CA GLU A 108 -9.56 19.28 2.10
C GLU A 108 -8.97 18.05 1.39
N GLU A 109 -9.54 17.65 0.25
CA GLU A 109 -9.03 16.52 -0.54
C GLU A 109 -7.61 16.77 -1.04
N LEU A 110 -7.32 18.00 -1.46
CA LEU A 110 -5.96 18.42 -1.80
C LEU A 110 -5.02 18.31 -0.59
N GLY A 111 -5.45 18.75 0.60
CA GLY A 111 -4.67 18.66 1.83
C GLY A 111 -4.35 17.23 2.23
N GLU A 112 -5.33 16.33 2.14
CA GLU A 112 -5.15 14.89 2.36
C GLU A 112 -4.18 14.29 1.34
N PHE A 113 -4.34 14.64 0.06
CA PHE A 113 -3.43 14.20 -0.98
C PHE A 113 -2.01 14.69 -0.76
N ALA A 114 -1.81 15.96 -0.41
CA ALA A 114 -0.50 16.51 -0.12
C ALA A 114 0.17 15.79 1.06
N ALA A 115 -0.57 15.48 2.12
CA ALA A 115 -0.07 14.71 3.25
C ALA A 115 0.33 13.27 2.85
N MET A 116 -0.53 12.57 2.10
CA MET A 116 -0.25 11.23 1.58
C MET A 116 0.96 11.23 0.64
N PHE A 117 1.04 12.20 -0.28
CA PHE A 117 2.12 12.35 -1.25
C PHE A 117 3.44 12.64 -0.56
N THR A 118 3.46 13.59 0.39
CA THR A 118 4.65 13.92 1.17
C THR A 118 5.17 12.70 1.93
N LYS A 119 4.26 11.94 2.56
CA LYS A 119 4.61 10.67 3.22
C LYS A 119 5.17 9.65 2.23
N ALA A 120 4.55 9.49 1.07
CA ALA A 120 5.03 8.56 0.05
C ALA A 120 6.43 8.93 -0.45
N VAL A 121 6.72 10.23 -0.64
CA VAL A 121 8.04 10.74 -1.01
C VAL A 121 9.06 10.49 0.10
N ALA A 122 8.71 10.74 1.37
CA ALA A 122 9.58 10.48 2.51
C ALA A 122 9.91 8.98 2.69
N GLU A 123 8.94 8.09 2.44
CA GLU A 123 9.11 6.64 2.56
C GLU A 123 9.74 5.99 1.30
N ALA A 124 9.74 6.67 0.14
CA ALA A 124 10.25 6.13 -1.12
C ALA A 124 11.70 5.61 -1.08
N PRO A 125 12.70 6.33 -0.51
CA PRO A 125 14.06 5.81 -0.44
C PRO A 125 14.16 4.54 0.43
N PHE A 126 13.48 4.54 1.57
CA PHE A 126 13.46 3.42 2.50
C PHE A 126 12.78 2.18 1.89
N LYS A 127 11.64 2.35 1.21
CA LYS A 127 10.95 1.25 0.49
C LYS A 127 11.80 0.67 -0.64
N ARG A 128 12.53 1.50 -1.38
CA ARG A 128 13.43 1.04 -2.44
C ARG A 128 14.57 0.18 -1.90
N GLU A 129 15.13 0.55 -0.76
CA GLU A 129 16.19 -0.23 -0.11
C GLU A 129 15.66 -1.55 0.45
N GLN A 130 14.46 -1.55 1.04
CA GLN A 130 13.80 -2.78 1.48
C GLN A 130 13.55 -3.78 0.34
N GLN A 131 13.18 -3.31 -0.86
CA GLN A 131 12.98 -4.17 -2.03
C GLN A 131 14.23 -4.93 -2.46
N ASN A 132 15.43 -4.46 -2.08
CA ASN A 132 16.70 -5.14 -2.39
C ASN A 132 17.06 -6.28 -1.42
N THR A 133 16.30 -6.48 -0.33
CA THR A 133 16.66 -7.41 0.75
C THR A 133 16.33 -8.88 0.47
N GLY A 134 15.93 -9.24 -0.76
CA GLY A 134 15.72 -10.63 -1.20
C GLY A 134 14.42 -11.29 -0.71
N PHE A 135 13.73 -10.70 0.26
CA PHE A 135 12.47 -11.20 0.83
C PHE A 135 11.32 -10.19 0.61
N SER A 136 10.90 -10.00 -0.65
CA SER A 136 9.83 -9.03 -0.99
C SER A 136 8.53 -9.25 -0.21
N PHE A 137 8.20 -10.52 0.07
CA PHE A 137 6.99 -10.89 0.79
C PHE A 137 6.96 -10.47 2.28
N TYR A 138 8.12 -10.45 2.94
CA TYR A 138 8.19 -10.27 4.40
C TYR A 138 7.99 -8.82 4.85
N LEU A 139 8.29 -7.85 3.98
CA LEU A 139 8.34 -6.43 4.34
C LEU A 139 7.12 -5.64 3.86
N GLU A 140 6.49 -6.04 2.77
CA GLU A 140 5.53 -5.19 2.07
C GLU A 140 4.08 -5.34 2.58
N ASN A 141 3.77 -6.43 3.29
CA ASN A 141 2.38 -6.82 3.49
C ASN A 141 1.86 -6.48 4.89
N LYS A 142 1.03 -5.42 4.97
CA LYS A 142 0.12 -5.14 6.12
C LYS A 142 -0.76 -6.35 6.49
N TRP A 143 -0.91 -7.31 5.55
CA TRP A 143 -1.64 -8.57 5.70
C TRP A 143 -0.90 -9.65 6.50
N CYS A 144 0.42 -9.54 6.69
CA CYS A 144 1.25 -10.54 7.37
C CYS A 144 1.63 -10.08 8.79
N ARG A 145 0.69 -9.45 9.51
CA ARG A 145 0.92 -9.11 10.92
C ARG A 145 1.03 -10.41 11.74
N GLY A 146 2.14 -10.55 12.46
CA GLY A 146 2.37 -11.69 13.35
C GLY A 146 1.23 -11.90 14.36
N VAL A 147 1.05 -13.14 14.80
CA VAL A 147 0.14 -13.48 15.91
C VAL A 147 0.86 -13.20 17.21
N LYS A 148 0.21 -12.50 18.14
CA LYS A 148 0.74 -12.39 19.51
C LYS A 148 0.59 -13.74 20.21
N VAL A 149 1.71 -14.29 20.67
CA VAL A 149 1.74 -15.54 21.43
C VAL A 149 2.14 -15.23 22.88
N ASP A 150 1.43 -15.80 23.84
CA ASP A 150 1.78 -15.67 25.26
C ASP A 150 2.78 -16.75 25.70
N HIS A 151 3.33 -16.59 26.91
CA HIS A 151 4.28 -17.57 27.49
C HIS A 151 3.65 -18.95 27.73
N SER A 152 2.32 -19.07 27.72
CA SER A 152 1.60 -20.35 27.83
C SER A 152 1.42 -21.06 26.49
N GLY A 153 1.82 -20.43 25.38
CA GLY A 153 1.63 -20.94 24.03
C GLY A 153 0.26 -20.62 23.42
N LYS A 154 -0.58 -19.82 24.09
CA LYS A 154 -1.84 -19.35 23.52
C LYS A 154 -1.55 -18.48 22.31
N GLY A 155 -2.15 -18.83 21.18
CA GLY A 155 -1.89 -18.20 19.88
C GLY A 155 -1.08 -19.08 18.93
N LEU A 156 -0.39 -20.13 19.41
CA LEU A 156 0.38 -21.03 18.52
C LEU A 156 -0.50 -21.77 17.50
N LEU A 157 -1.72 -22.15 17.87
CA LEU A 157 -2.66 -22.76 16.93
C LEU A 157 -3.06 -21.79 15.81
N GLU A 158 -3.24 -20.52 16.15
CA GLU A 158 -3.54 -19.47 15.18
C GLU A 158 -2.31 -19.15 14.31
N VAL A 159 -1.09 -19.22 14.87
CA VAL A 159 0.15 -19.16 14.08
C VAL A 159 0.17 -20.29 13.06
N TRP A 160 -0.10 -21.51 13.50
CA TRP A 160 -0.09 -22.68 12.62
C TRP A 160 -1.12 -22.55 11.49
N LYS A 161 -2.33 -22.09 11.81
CA LYS A 161 -3.34 -21.77 10.80
C LYS A 161 -2.86 -20.73 9.81
N ARG A 162 -2.26 -19.62 10.27
CA ARG A 162 -1.73 -18.58 9.37
C ARG A 162 -0.59 -19.08 8.51
N GLN A 163 0.25 -20.00 9.02
CA GLN A 163 1.30 -20.66 8.25
C GLN A 163 0.71 -21.48 7.10
N ILE A 164 -0.35 -22.25 7.35
CA ILE A 164 -1.07 -22.97 6.28
C ILE A 164 -1.74 -22.00 5.29
N GLN A 165 -2.21 -20.83 5.73
CA GLN A 165 -2.76 -19.80 4.84
C GLN A 165 -1.72 -19.12 3.95
N GLN A 166 -0.41 -19.23 4.23
CA GLN A 166 0.62 -18.63 3.39
C GLN A 166 0.78 -19.34 2.03
N PHE A 167 0.30 -20.59 1.93
CA PHE A 167 0.32 -21.31 0.66
C PHE A 167 -0.61 -20.64 -0.35
N ASN A 168 -0.16 -20.55 -1.60
CA ASN A 168 -0.97 -19.97 -2.68
C ASN A 168 -2.33 -20.68 -2.78
N ARG A 169 -3.41 -19.93 -3.01
CA ARG A 169 -4.77 -20.45 -3.21
C ARG A 169 -5.37 -21.17 -1.99
N VAL A 170 -4.90 -20.89 -0.77
CA VAL A 170 -5.48 -21.42 0.47
C VAL A 170 -6.35 -20.39 1.15
N SER A 171 -7.64 -20.71 1.35
CA SER A 171 -8.56 -19.85 2.11
C SER A 171 -8.52 -20.19 3.60
N GLY A 172 -8.99 -19.27 4.45
CA GLY A 172 -9.07 -19.50 5.91
C GLY A 172 -9.80 -20.77 6.33
N GLU A 173 -10.86 -21.16 5.64
CA GLU A 173 -11.58 -22.42 5.92
C GLU A 173 -10.79 -23.68 5.55
N MET A 174 -9.94 -23.62 4.50
CA MET A 174 -9.10 -24.76 4.11
C MET A 174 -8.00 -24.96 5.15
N ALA A 175 -7.38 -23.85 5.57
CA ALA A 175 -6.41 -23.87 6.65
C ALA A 175 -7.03 -24.37 7.96
N GLU A 176 -8.24 -23.92 8.31
CA GLU A 176 -8.96 -24.40 9.48
C GLU A 176 -9.21 -25.92 9.42
N ALA A 177 -9.62 -26.44 8.27
CA ALA A 177 -9.86 -27.88 8.10
C ALA A 177 -8.57 -28.71 8.29
N VAL A 178 -7.44 -28.25 7.72
CA VAL A 178 -6.13 -28.90 7.88
C VAL A 178 -5.66 -28.85 9.33
N VAL A 179 -5.74 -27.69 9.98
CA VAL A 179 -5.33 -27.48 11.37
C VAL A 179 -6.22 -28.25 12.34
N SER A 180 -7.51 -28.39 12.04
CA SER A 180 -8.43 -29.20 12.83
C SER A 180 -8.07 -30.69 12.78
N ALA A 181 -7.62 -31.18 11.62
CA ALA A 181 -7.14 -32.56 11.47
C ALA A 181 -5.75 -32.76 12.11
N TYR A 182 -4.87 -31.76 11.99
CA TYR A 182 -3.50 -31.78 12.48
C TYR A 182 -3.18 -30.49 13.26
N PRO A 183 -3.47 -30.44 14.57
CA PRO A 183 -3.40 -29.21 15.38
C PRO A 183 -1.96 -28.78 15.71
N SER A 184 -0.94 -29.48 15.19
CA SER A 184 0.44 -29.04 15.27
C SER A 184 1.26 -29.51 14.05
N PRO A 185 2.31 -28.77 13.68
CA PRO A 185 3.27 -29.20 12.64
C PRO A 185 3.86 -30.58 12.91
N GLN A 186 4.14 -30.89 14.18
CA GLN A 186 4.74 -32.16 14.59
C GLN A 186 3.81 -33.35 14.32
N LEU A 187 2.51 -33.20 14.60
CA LEU A 187 1.53 -34.25 14.29
C LEU A 187 1.41 -34.49 12.79
N LEU A 188 1.50 -33.43 11.98
CA LEU A 188 1.48 -33.55 10.52
C LEU A 188 2.71 -34.31 10.00
N VAL A 189 3.91 -33.95 10.46
CA VAL A 189 5.16 -34.62 10.08
C VAL A 189 5.17 -36.09 10.54
N GLN A 190 4.69 -36.37 11.76
CA GLN A 190 4.57 -37.74 12.25
C GLN A 190 3.59 -38.56 11.40
N ALA A 191 2.49 -37.97 10.93
CA ALA A 191 1.56 -38.66 10.05
C ALA A 191 2.23 -39.04 8.73
N TYR A 192 2.99 -38.13 8.11
CA TYR A 192 3.77 -38.44 6.89
C TYR A 192 4.79 -39.57 7.09
N SER A 193 5.45 -39.63 8.25
CA SER A 193 6.41 -40.71 8.56
C SER A 193 5.77 -42.10 8.64
N LYS A 194 4.47 -42.18 8.94
CA LYS A 194 3.71 -43.43 9.05
C LYS A 194 3.15 -43.92 7.71
N CYS A 195 3.09 -43.05 6.71
CA CYS A 195 2.65 -43.42 5.37
C CYS A 195 3.66 -44.36 4.69
N SER A 196 3.12 -45.34 3.95
CA SER A 196 3.89 -46.42 3.34
C SER A 196 4.43 -46.06 1.95
N SER A 197 3.81 -45.10 1.28
CA SER A 197 4.22 -44.65 -0.07
C SER A 197 4.28 -43.13 -0.18
N GLU A 198 5.05 -42.64 -1.15
CA GLU A 198 5.12 -41.21 -1.46
C GLU A 198 3.76 -40.66 -1.95
N GLN A 199 3.08 -41.42 -2.82
CA GLN A 199 1.73 -41.05 -3.31
C GLN A 199 0.72 -40.89 -2.16
N GLU A 200 0.79 -41.75 -1.13
CA GLU A 200 -0.05 -41.64 0.05
C GLU A 200 0.25 -40.37 0.85
N ARG A 201 1.55 -40.02 1.00
CA ARG A 201 1.96 -38.77 1.66
C ARG A 201 1.46 -37.55 0.88
N GLU A 202 1.62 -37.54 -0.43
CA GLU A 202 1.15 -36.44 -1.28
C GLU A 202 -0.36 -36.24 -1.20
N ASN A 203 -1.15 -37.30 -1.02
CA ASN A 203 -2.63 -37.23 -0.98
C ASN A 203 -3.24 -37.27 0.42
N MET A 204 -2.42 -37.35 1.48
CA MET A 204 -2.88 -37.53 2.86
C MET A 204 -3.90 -36.46 3.30
N LEU A 205 -3.76 -35.22 2.83
CA LEU A 205 -4.66 -34.12 3.16
C LEU A 205 -5.77 -33.90 2.13
N ALA A 206 -5.72 -34.57 0.98
CA ALA A 206 -6.55 -34.25 -0.18
C ALA A 206 -8.04 -34.39 0.10
N ASP A 207 -8.42 -35.42 0.87
CA ASP A 207 -9.81 -35.76 1.15
C ASP A 207 -10.40 -35.08 2.40
N ILE A 208 -9.64 -34.21 3.06
CA ILE A 208 -10.12 -33.46 4.21
C ILE A 208 -11.31 -32.58 3.78
N PRO A 209 -12.49 -32.71 4.43
CA PRO A 209 -13.66 -31.93 4.10
C PRO A 209 -13.50 -30.50 4.60
N VAL A 210 -13.74 -29.55 3.70
CA VAL A 210 -13.77 -28.12 3.96
C VAL A 210 -15.23 -27.67 3.92
N ARG A 211 -15.76 -27.30 5.07
CA ARG A 211 -17.11 -26.76 5.21
C ARG A 211 -17.10 -25.27 4.91
N ARG A 212 -17.96 -24.86 3.97
CA ARG A 212 -18.23 -23.47 3.60
C ARG A 212 -19.62 -23.07 4.07
N GLY A 213 -19.70 -22.09 4.97
CA GLY A 213 -20.96 -21.54 5.50
C GLY A 213 -21.59 -22.32 6.67
N THR A 214 -22.63 -21.72 7.25
CA THR A 214 -23.35 -22.20 8.45
C THR A 214 -24.77 -22.64 8.11
N GLY A 215 -25.26 -23.72 8.73
CA GLY A 215 -26.65 -24.18 8.55
C GLY A 215 -26.93 -24.91 7.23
N VAL A 216 -28.16 -24.80 6.73
CA VAL A 216 -28.72 -25.56 5.59
C VAL A 216 -28.07 -25.19 4.25
N THR A 217 -27.43 -24.02 4.16
CA THR A 217 -26.69 -23.56 2.97
C THR A 217 -25.22 -23.99 2.98
N ALA A 218 -24.81 -24.86 3.91
CA ALA A 218 -23.43 -25.31 3.99
C ALA A 218 -23.03 -26.10 2.73
N THR A 219 -21.98 -25.66 2.07
CA THR A 219 -21.37 -26.38 0.95
C THR A 219 -20.14 -27.14 1.44
N TYR A 220 -19.89 -28.31 0.88
CA TYR A 220 -18.72 -29.12 1.19
C TYR A 220 -17.82 -29.19 -0.04
N ARG A 221 -16.55 -28.87 0.16
CA ARG A 221 -15.49 -29.12 -0.81
C ARG A 221 -14.37 -29.88 -0.12
N ARG A 222 -13.40 -30.36 -0.88
CA ARG A 222 -12.20 -31.01 -0.33
C ARG A 222 -11.00 -30.06 -0.44
N VAL A 223 -9.97 -30.31 0.36
CA VAL A 223 -8.67 -29.63 0.26
C VAL A 223 -8.07 -29.81 -1.14
N GLY A 224 -8.16 -31.03 -1.68
CA GLY A 224 -7.69 -31.38 -3.02
C GLY A 224 -6.23 -31.84 -3.06
N PRO A 225 -5.86 -32.65 -4.08
CA PRO A 225 -4.54 -33.27 -4.20
C PRO A 225 -3.42 -32.24 -4.35
N ASP A 226 -3.64 -31.17 -5.12
CA ASP A 226 -2.62 -30.15 -5.38
C ASP A 226 -2.16 -29.44 -4.10
N LEU A 227 -3.10 -29.08 -3.22
CA LEU A 227 -2.75 -28.45 -1.95
C LEU A 227 -2.09 -29.46 -0.99
N SER A 228 -2.60 -30.69 -0.95
CA SER A 228 -2.03 -31.75 -0.13
C SER A 228 -0.55 -31.99 -0.47
N ARG A 229 -0.24 -32.09 -1.77
CA ARG A 229 1.13 -32.27 -2.27
C ARG A 229 2.04 -31.10 -1.91
N ARG A 230 1.58 -29.85 -2.09
CA ARG A 230 2.38 -28.66 -1.74
C ARG A 230 2.72 -28.58 -0.26
N ILE A 231 1.76 -28.89 0.61
CA ILE A 231 2.01 -28.94 2.05
C ILE A 231 3.02 -30.05 2.37
N TYR A 232 2.87 -31.24 1.79
CA TYR A 232 3.83 -32.33 1.98
C TYR A 232 5.26 -31.92 1.59
N LEU A 233 5.44 -31.38 0.38
CA LEU A 233 6.74 -30.93 -0.13
C LEU A 233 7.35 -29.85 0.76
N GLN A 234 6.59 -28.83 1.15
CA GLN A 234 7.07 -27.75 2.03
C GLN A 234 7.48 -28.24 3.43
N MET A 235 6.81 -29.27 3.94
CA MET A 235 7.06 -29.78 5.30
C MET A 235 8.17 -30.84 5.36
N THR A 236 8.60 -31.40 4.23
CA THR A 236 9.56 -32.52 4.19
C THR A 236 10.77 -32.31 3.30
N SER A 237 10.70 -31.41 2.31
CA SER A 237 11.84 -31.06 1.46
C SER A 237 12.96 -30.40 2.27
N LEU A 238 14.20 -30.72 1.91
CA LEU A 238 15.40 -30.03 2.39
C LEU A 238 15.90 -28.97 1.40
N ASP A 239 15.31 -28.93 0.20
CA ASP A 239 15.65 -27.99 -0.85
C ASP A 239 14.83 -26.70 -0.69
N PRO A 240 15.47 -25.56 -0.38
CA PRO A 240 14.79 -24.27 -0.24
C PRO A 240 14.32 -23.68 -1.57
N ASP A 241 14.88 -24.12 -2.70
CA ASP A 241 14.57 -23.60 -4.05
C ASP A 241 13.48 -24.43 -4.75
N LEU A 242 12.91 -25.42 -4.06
CA LEU A 242 11.87 -26.30 -4.59
C LEU A 242 10.58 -25.52 -4.92
N TYR A 243 10.17 -25.56 -6.18
CA TYR A 243 8.91 -24.97 -6.61
C TYR A 243 7.72 -25.85 -6.24
N LEU A 244 6.77 -25.29 -5.48
CA LEU A 244 5.61 -26.03 -4.99
C LEU A 244 4.48 -26.13 -6.02
N ASP A 245 4.28 -25.10 -6.85
CA ASP A 245 3.21 -25.07 -7.83
C ASP A 245 3.68 -25.79 -9.11
N VAL A 246 2.97 -26.83 -9.57
CA VAL A 246 3.22 -27.41 -10.89
C VAL A 246 2.72 -26.41 -11.93
N THR A 247 3.62 -25.92 -12.78
CA THR A 247 3.24 -25.25 -14.02
C THR A 247 2.55 -26.27 -14.93
N GLY A 248 1.22 -26.38 -14.78
CA GLY A 248 0.36 -27.04 -15.75
C GLY A 248 0.09 -26.14 -16.95
#